data_AF-A0A3C0G268-F1
#
_entry.id   AF-A0A3C0G268-F1
#
_cell.length_a   1.000
_cell.length_b   1.000
_cell.length_c   1.000
_cell.angle_alpha   90.00
_cell.angle_beta   90.00
_cell.angle_gamma   90.00
#
_symmetry.space_group_name_H-M   'P 1'
#
loop_
_entity.id
_entity.type
_entity.pdbx_description
1 polymer ?
#
loop_
_entity_poly.entity_id
_entity_poly.type
_entity_poly.pdbx_seq_one_letter_code
_entity_poly.pdbx_strand_id
1 'polypeptide(L)'
;MSIDHKIEHIRKVKRAEYGSFTKNLELIGKTWSALLDLPTPIPPCKVALMYAASKVIRAAHTYKEDNFVDAINYLRKAQQLQQADGEDNTISKK
;
A
#
# COMPACT_ATOMS: atom_id res chain seq x y z
N MET A 1 2.76 22.62 -5.71
CA MET A 1 1.65 21.76 -5.24
C MET A 1 2.14 20.95 -4.05
N SER A 2 1.40 20.90 -2.94
CA SER A 2 1.79 20.15 -1.74
C SER A 2 1.84 18.64 -2.01
N ILE A 3 2.61 17.90 -1.21
CA ILE A 3 2.68 16.43 -1.31
C ILE A 3 1.30 15.78 -1.14
N ASP A 4 0.46 16.36 -0.27
CA ASP A 4 -0.91 15.89 -0.03
C ASP A 4 -1.77 16.01 -1.28
N HIS A 5 -1.71 17.16 -1.97
CA HIS A 5 -2.43 17.36 -3.23
C HIS A 5 -1.94 16.40 -4.33
N LYS A 6 -0.63 16.15 -4.42
CA LYS A 6 -0.08 15.18 -5.39
C LYS A 6 -0.60 13.76 -5.11
N ILE A 7 -0.59 13.34 -3.85
CA ILE A 7 -1.07 12.01 -3.45
C ILE A 7 -2.57 11.87 -3.71
N GLU A 8 -3.37 12.89 -3.37
CA GLU A 8 -4.81 12.85 -3.60
C GLU A 8 -5.12 12.76 -5.10
N HIS A 9 -4.42 13.53 -5.92
CA HIS A 9 -4.55 13.44 -7.37
C HIS A 9 -4.22 12.04 -7.89
N ILE A 10 -3.09 11.46 -7.48
CA ILE A 10 -2.69 10.09 -7.86
C ILE A 10 -3.76 9.07 -7.44
N ARG A 11 -4.30 9.18 -6.23
CA ARG A 11 -5.35 8.28 -5.73
C ARG A 11 -6.63 8.40 -6.55
N LYS A 12 -7.02 9.61 -6.92
CA LYS A 12 -8.20 9.85 -7.76
C LYS A 12 -8.04 9.21 -9.14
N VAL A 13 -6.90 9.44 -9.80
CA VAL A 13 -6.60 8.87 -11.12
C VAL A 13 -6.53 7.35 -11.05
N LYS A 14 -5.73 6.79 -10.13
CA LYS A 14 -5.57 5.34 -9.98
C LYS A 14 -6.87 4.63 -9.56
N ARG A 15 -7.76 5.30 -8.80
CA ARG A 15 -9.06 4.73 -8.45
C ARG A 15 -9.98 4.59 -9.67
N ALA A 16 -9.96 5.56 -10.58
CA ALA A 16 -10.74 5.47 -11.81
C ALA A 16 -10.25 4.32 -12.72
N GLU A 17 -8.94 4.06 -12.72
CA GLU A 17 -8.32 3.04 -13.55
C GLU A 17 -8.40 1.63 -12.94
N TYR A 18 -8.10 1.50 -11.65
CA TYR A 18 -7.91 0.21 -10.98
C TYR A 18 -8.91 -0.09 -9.86
N GLY A 19 -9.82 0.84 -9.54
CA GLY A 19 -10.78 0.68 -8.45
C GLY A 19 -10.17 0.84 -7.05
N SER A 20 -10.64 0.03 -6.09
CA SER A 20 -10.30 0.22 -4.67
C SER A 20 -8.84 -0.12 -4.37
N PHE A 21 -8.10 0.85 -3.85
CA PHE A 21 -6.70 0.67 -3.47
C PHE A 21 -6.54 -0.42 -2.40
N THR A 22 -7.41 -0.46 -1.37
CA THR A 22 -7.37 -1.53 -0.36
C THR A 22 -7.63 -2.89 -1.00
N LYS A 23 -8.67 -2.98 -1.84
CA LYS A 23 -9.08 -4.26 -2.43
C LYS A 23 -7.98 -4.85 -3.30
N ASN A 24 -7.29 -3.99 -4.05
CA ASN A 24 -6.17 -4.42 -4.88
C ASN A 24 -5.01 -4.95 -4.05
N LEU A 25 -4.67 -4.31 -2.93
CA LEU A 25 -3.62 -4.80 -2.03
C LEU A 25 -3.99 -6.14 -1.38
N GLU A 26 -5.26 -6.35 -1.00
CA GLU A 26 -5.74 -7.65 -0.51
C GLU A 26 -5.61 -8.75 -1.57
N LEU A 27 -6.05 -8.46 -2.81
CA LEU A 27 -5.99 -9.41 -3.91
C LEU A 27 -4.55 -9.75 -4.26
N ILE A 28 -3.66 -8.76 -4.31
CA ILE A 28 -2.23 -8.97 -4.53
C ILE A 28 -1.64 -9.85 -3.41
N GLY A 29 -1.96 -9.57 -2.15
CA GLY A 29 -1.49 -10.36 -1.01
C GLY A 29 -1.92 -11.82 -1.09
N LYS A 30 -3.18 -12.08 -1.49
CA LYS A 30 -3.70 -13.44 -1.73
C LYS A 30 -3.00 -14.12 -2.90
N THR A 31 -2.87 -13.42 -4.03
CA THR A 31 -2.24 -13.98 -5.23
C THR A 31 -0.77 -14.32 -5.00
N TRP A 32 0.00 -13.41 -4.38
CA TRP A 32 1.41 -13.67 -4.09
C TRP A 32 1.59 -14.79 -3.08
N SER A 33 0.74 -14.88 -2.05
CA SER A 33 0.77 -16.03 -1.14
C SER A 33 0.51 -17.35 -1.85
N ALA A 34 -0.47 -17.40 -2.76
CA ALA A 34 -0.75 -18.61 -3.52
C ALA A 34 0.41 -19.00 -4.44
N LEU A 35 1.04 -18.03 -5.12
CA LEU A 35 2.18 -18.27 -5.99
C LEU A 35 3.43 -18.76 -5.26
N LEU A 36 3.59 -18.37 -3.99
CA LEU A 36 4.75 -18.70 -3.15
C LEU A 36 4.47 -19.84 -2.17
N ASP A 37 3.31 -20.50 -2.27
CA ASP A 37 2.86 -21.58 -1.38
C ASP A 37 2.91 -21.18 0.12
N LEU A 38 2.50 -19.95 0.43
CA LEU A 38 2.45 -19.46 1.80
C LEU A 38 1.19 -19.96 2.51
N PRO A 39 1.28 -20.39 3.78
CA PRO A 39 0.15 -20.94 4.52
C PRO A 39 -0.93 -19.90 4.86
N THR A 40 -0.58 -18.60 4.79
CA THR A 40 -1.51 -17.50 5.02
C THR A 40 -1.34 -16.38 3.98
N PRO A 41 -2.42 -15.67 3.60
CA PRO A 41 -2.33 -14.49 2.75
C PRO A 41 -1.41 -13.42 3.35
N ILE A 42 -0.55 -12.81 2.53
CA ILE A 42 0.22 -11.64 2.94
C ILE A 42 -0.77 -10.51 3.23
N PRO A 43 -0.78 -9.92 4.44
CA PRO A 43 -1.68 -8.83 4.78
C PRO A 43 -1.51 -7.62 3.86
N PRO A 44 -2.59 -6.88 3.54
CA PRO A 44 -2.53 -5.76 2.60
C PRO A 44 -1.60 -4.63 3.08
N CYS A 45 -1.46 -4.42 4.39
CA CYS A 45 -0.49 -3.47 4.96
C CYS A 45 0.95 -3.85 4.62
N LYS A 46 1.30 -5.15 4.66
CA LYS A 46 2.64 -5.64 4.26
C LYS A 46 2.87 -5.49 2.77
N VAL A 47 1.86 -5.77 1.94
CA VAL A 47 1.95 -5.54 0.48
C VAL A 47 2.24 -4.07 0.19
N ALA A 48 1.57 -3.13 0.87
CA ALA A 48 1.84 -1.70 0.72
C ALA A 48 3.28 -1.34 1.13
N LEU A 49 3.80 -1.88 2.24
CA LEU A 49 5.20 -1.68 2.66
C LEU A 49 6.20 -2.22 1.62
N MET A 50 5.91 -3.37 1.01
CA MET A 50 6.76 -3.92 -0.06
C MET A 50 6.79 -3.00 -1.29
N TYR A 51 5.65 -2.44 -1.69
CA TYR A 51 5.62 -1.45 -2.77
C TYR A 51 6.38 -0.18 -2.39
N ALA A 52 6.27 0.32 -1.16
CA ALA A 52 7.07 1.46 -0.68
C ALA A 52 8.58 1.15 -0.77
N ALA A 53 9.01 -0.03 -0.31
CA ALA A 53 10.40 -0.47 -0.40
C ALA A 53 10.89 -0.50 -1.85
N SER A 54 10.07 -1.00 -2.79
CA SER A 54 10.42 -1.00 -4.22
C SER A 54 10.69 0.42 -4.76
N LYS A 55 9.93 1.41 -4.29
CA LYS A 55 10.08 2.82 -4.69
C LYS A 55 11.34 3.46 -4.11
N VAL A 56 11.67 3.13 -2.85
CA VAL A 56 12.94 3.53 -2.21
C VAL A 56 14.14 2.97 -2.99
N ILE A 57 14.12 1.69 -3.35
CA ILE A 57 15.18 1.07 -4.15
C ILE A 57 15.31 1.78 -5.50
N ARG A 58 14.19 2.05 -6.20
CA ARG A 58 14.23 2.79 -7.47
C ARG A 58 14.79 4.20 -7.33
N ALA A 59 14.48 4.89 -6.25
CA ALA A 59 15.02 6.23 -5.97
C ALA A 59 16.53 6.20 -5.70
N ALA A 60 17.06 5.12 -5.13
CA ALA A 60 18.50 4.95 -4.91
C ALA A 60 19.28 4.78 -6.23
N HIS A 61 18.66 4.23 -7.27
CA HIS A 61 19.30 4.05 -8.58
C HIS A 61 19.18 5.28 -9.49
N THR A 62 18.05 5.99 -9.49
CA THR A 62 17.83 7.15 -10.36
C THR A 62 16.81 8.09 -9.74
N TYR A 63 17.14 9.39 -9.74
CA TYR A 63 16.20 10.42 -9.31
C TYR A 63 14.99 10.50 -10.24
N LYS A 64 13.81 10.27 -9.68
CA LYS A 64 12.50 10.60 -10.25
C LYS A 64 11.57 10.99 -9.11
N GLU A 65 10.97 12.18 -9.18
CA GLU A 65 10.09 12.67 -8.11
C GLU A 65 8.96 11.68 -7.78
N ASP A 66 8.37 11.06 -8.80
CA ASP A 66 7.30 10.07 -8.66
C ASP A 66 7.67 8.89 -7.76
N ASN A 67 8.96 8.49 -7.71
CA ASN A 67 9.38 7.42 -6.80
C ASN A 67 9.17 7.82 -5.33
N PHE A 68 9.50 9.06 -4.98
CA PHE A 68 9.31 9.58 -3.62
C PHE A 68 7.83 9.77 -3.29
N VAL A 69 7.06 10.35 -4.22
CA VAL A 69 5.62 10.57 -4.03
C VAL A 69 4.87 9.24 -3.88
N ASP A 70 5.16 8.25 -4.73
CA ASP A 70 4.57 6.91 -4.61
C ASP A 70 4.97 6.23 -3.31
N ALA A 71 6.25 6.32 -2.89
CA ALA A 71 6.70 5.74 -1.62
C ALA A 71 5.89 6.29 -0.44
N ILE A 72 5.72 7.61 -0.36
CA ILE A 72 4.92 8.25 0.69
C ILE A 72 3.45 7.82 0.59
N ASN A 73 2.87 7.73 -0.61
CA ASN A 73 1.50 7.25 -0.79
C ASN A 73 1.30 5.82 -0.26
N TYR A 74 2.22 4.91 -0.56
CA TYR A 74 2.18 3.53 -0.06
C TYR A 74 2.40 3.46 1.46
N LEU A 75 3.32 4.25 2.03
CA LEU A 75 3.53 4.32 3.48
C LEU A 75 2.27 4.80 4.22
N ARG A 76 1.62 5.85 3.72
CA ARG A 76 0.33 6.32 4.28
C ARG A 76 -0.75 5.27 4.18
N LYS A 77 -0.78 4.50 3.08
CA LYS A 77 -1.75 3.43 2.91
C LYS A 77 -1.49 2.27 3.88
N ALA A 78 -0.22 1.89 4.06
CA ALA A 78 0.18 0.87 5.03
C ALA A 78 -0.22 1.28 6.46
N GLN A 79 0.09 2.52 6.85
CA GLN A 79 -0.30 3.07 8.16
C GLN A 79 -1.82 3.00 8.36
N GLN A 80 -2.60 3.47 7.39
CA GLN A 80 -4.07 3.42 7.46
C GLN A 80 -4.59 1.99 7.68
N LEU A 81 -4.05 1.01 6.94
CA LEU A 81 -4.46 -0.39 7.03
C LEU A 81 -4.08 -0.99 8.38
N GLN A 82 -2.87 -0.72 8.86
CA GLN A 82 -2.40 -1.24 10.14
C GLN A 82 -3.16 -0.66 11.34
N GLN A 83 -3.58 0.61 11.25
CA GLN A 83 -4.44 1.24 12.25
C GLN A 83 -5.83 0.59 12.29
N ALA A 84 -6.43 0.35 11.12
CA ALA A 84 -7.72 -0.33 11.03
C ALA A 84 -7.67 -1.77 11.58
N ASP A 85 -6.60 -2.52 11.29
CA ASP A 85 -6.38 -3.88 11.81
C ASP A 85 -6.15 -3.88 13.35
N GLY A 86 -5.60 -2.78 13.89
CA GLY A 86 -5.37 -2.61 15.32
C GLY A 86 -6.64 -2.30 16.11
N GLU A 87 -7.55 -1.52 15.53
CA GLU A 87 -8.85 -1.18 16.14
C GLU A 87 -9.79 -2.40 16.20
N ASP A 88 -9.84 -3.23 15.17
CA ASP A 88 -10.70 -4.44 15.12
C ASP A 88 -10.32 -5.46 16.22
N ASN A 89 -9.03 -5.57 16.54
CA ASN A 89 -8.51 -6.41 17.62
C ASN A 89 -8.81 -5.91 19.04
N THR A 90 -9.23 -4.65 19.21
CA THR A 90 -9.62 -4.10 20.52
C THR A 90 -11.10 -4.28 20.84
N ILE A 91 -11.96 -4.40 19.82
CA ILE A 91 -13.40 -4.61 20.00
C ILE A 91 -13.71 -6.08 20.30
N SER A 92 -12.94 -7.01 19.74
CA SER A 92 -13.10 -8.47 19.96
C SER A 92 -12.56 -8.97 21.31
N LYS A 93 -12.06 -8.08 22.19
CA LYS A 93 -11.54 -8.42 23.53
C LYS A 93 -12.39 -7.84 24.69
N LYS A 94 -13.63 -7.43 24.43
CA LYS A 94 -14.58 -7.00 25.46
C LYS A 94 -15.72 -7.97 25.63
#